data_AF-G8TQS9-F1
#
_entry.id   AF-G8TQS9-F1
#
_cell.length_a   1.000
_cell.length_b   1.000
_cell.length_c   1.000
_cell.angle_alpha   90.00
_cell.angle_beta   90.00
_cell.angle_gamma   90.00
#
_symmetry.space_group_name_H-M   'P 1'
#
loop_
_entity.id
_entity.type
_entity.pdbx_description
1 polymer ?
#
loop_
_entity_poly.entity_id
_entity_poly.type
_entity_poly.pdbx_seq_one_letter_code
_entity_poly.pdbx_strand_id
1 'polypeptide(L)'
;MSKAIQIRIPEPCHENWQNMTPQEQGRFCGSCQKIVVDFTLMTDAALLDYFAKASSHTCGRFFNDQLNRDLKPTAIKKRYAWAYVWNIVLATFLVTKTDAQVVKKKTPEVLLPDKAPITQGEIGTVEIKLPKTRELKGVVFDSSITRHPLAGASISVKDQSIGTVSDSLGNFGLMIEDDRPVDLIISYIGYTTQTVTIDGSTNWTNVKVNMSASDISDHIFSGGVVVVAYKKPKKKIVNDWKPAVLKKDIKIYPNPVVKGNTVRANLSLKQAGEYKLELMNMQGEVMSVQKLQMITKEQAVTIPTQSSWAPGIYVMRITAPGVKNVYQCKVSIQ
;
A
#
# COMPACT_ATOMS: atom_id res chain seq x y z
N MET A 1 14.20 -23.93 -11.30
CA MET A 1 12.77 -23.65 -11.03
C MET A 1 12.60 -23.62 -9.52
N SER A 2 12.03 -22.57 -8.94
CA SER A 2 11.81 -22.50 -7.49
C SER A 2 10.75 -23.53 -7.09
N LYS A 3 11.07 -24.44 -6.16
CA LYS A 3 10.08 -25.32 -5.53
C LYS A 3 9.14 -24.45 -4.68
N ALA A 4 7.84 -24.64 -4.84
CA ALA A 4 6.85 -24.04 -3.95
C ALA A 4 6.55 -25.01 -2.83
N ILE A 5 6.44 -24.51 -1.60
CA ILE A 5 6.09 -25.28 -0.41
C ILE A 5 4.81 -24.67 0.16
N GLN A 6 3.82 -25.52 0.43
CA GLN A 6 2.55 -25.18 1.06
C GLN A 6 2.36 -26.02 2.32
N ILE A 7 1.77 -25.41 3.35
CA ILE A 7 1.34 -26.08 4.58
C ILE A 7 -0.16 -26.32 4.48
N ARG A 8 -0.59 -27.56 4.73
CA ARG A 8 -2.00 -27.96 4.75
C ARG A 8 -2.31 -28.75 6.02
N ILE A 9 -3.53 -28.62 6.52
CA ILE A 9 -4.04 -29.41 7.64
C ILE A 9 -5.30 -30.12 7.11
N PRO A 10 -5.21 -31.41 6.73
CA PRO A 10 -6.35 -32.13 6.18
C PRO A 10 -7.41 -32.42 7.25
N GLU A 11 -6.98 -32.71 8.48
CA GLU A 11 -7.84 -33.05 9.61
C GLU A 11 -7.56 -32.07 10.77
N PRO A 12 -8.34 -30.99 10.89
CA PRO A 12 -8.21 -30.07 12.01
C PRO A 12 -8.72 -30.71 13.31
N CYS A 13 -7.97 -30.49 14.38
CA CYS A 13 -8.34 -30.82 15.75
C CYS A 13 -9.26 -29.72 16.29
N HIS A 14 -10.39 -30.11 16.85
CA HIS A 14 -11.40 -29.22 17.42
C HIS A 14 -11.27 -29.06 18.94
N GLU A 15 -10.21 -29.60 19.53
CA GLU A 15 -9.95 -29.47 20.97
C GLU A 15 -9.47 -28.07 21.33
N ASN A 16 -9.87 -27.62 22.52
CA ASN A 16 -9.48 -26.33 23.04
C ASN A 16 -8.00 -26.35 23.47
N TRP A 17 -7.19 -25.45 22.89
CA TRP A 17 -5.76 -25.33 23.17
C TRP A 17 -5.46 -25.04 24.65
N GLN A 18 -6.31 -24.25 25.30
CA GLN A 18 -6.16 -23.85 26.71
C GLN A 18 -6.29 -25.05 27.65
N ASN A 19 -7.03 -26.09 27.24
CA ASN A 19 -7.22 -27.33 28.00
C ASN A 19 -6.11 -28.37 27.80
N MET A 20 -5.09 -28.08 26.97
CA MET A 20 -3.98 -29.00 26.70
C MET A 20 -2.85 -28.87 27.74
N THR A 21 -2.15 -29.98 28.02
CA THR A 21 -1.08 -30.03 29.02
C THR A 21 0.24 -29.44 28.49
N PRO A 22 0.89 -28.51 29.21
CA PRO A 22 2.16 -27.91 28.77
C PRO A 22 3.32 -28.93 28.72
N GLN A 23 4.15 -28.87 27.67
CA GLN A 23 5.38 -29.63 27.50
C GLN A 23 6.50 -28.75 26.90
N GLU A 24 7.73 -29.25 26.83
CA GLU A 24 8.92 -28.47 26.42
C GLU A 24 8.83 -27.86 25.02
N GLN A 25 8.18 -28.53 24.06
CA GLN A 25 8.09 -28.11 22.66
C GLN A 25 6.70 -27.62 22.25
N GLY A 26 5.73 -27.57 23.16
CA GLY A 26 4.34 -27.23 22.85
C GLY A 26 3.38 -27.69 23.92
N ARG A 27 2.17 -28.09 23.52
CA ARG A 27 1.18 -28.69 24.42
C ARG A 27 0.78 -30.07 23.94
N PHE A 28 0.60 -31.01 24.86
CA PHE A 28 0.11 -32.33 24.53
C PHE A 28 -1.42 -32.35 24.50
N CYS A 29 -1.98 -32.80 23.39
CA CYS A 29 -3.41 -32.96 23.22
C CYS A 29 -3.82 -34.38 23.57
N GLY A 30 -4.70 -34.54 24.56
CA GLY A 30 -5.20 -35.86 24.98
C GLY A 30 -6.06 -36.58 23.92
N SER A 31 -6.72 -35.83 23.04
CA SER A 31 -7.61 -36.37 22.00
C SER A 31 -6.84 -36.96 20.82
N CYS A 32 -5.84 -36.22 20.30
CA CYS A 32 -5.03 -36.70 19.17
C CYS A 32 -3.71 -37.37 19.58
N GLN A 33 -3.41 -37.44 20.90
CA GLN A 33 -2.20 -38.00 21.50
C GLN A 33 -0.89 -37.49 20.85
N LYS A 34 -0.91 -36.26 20.35
CA LYS A 34 0.22 -35.61 19.69
C LYS A 34 0.58 -34.31 20.42
N ILE A 35 1.86 -33.96 20.33
CA ILE A 35 2.35 -32.66 20.77
C ILE A 35 2.02 -31.64 19.69
N VAL A 36 1.27 -30.61 20.06
CA VAL A 36 0.87 -29.50 19.19
C VAL A 36 1.81 -28.33 19.45
N VAL A 37 2.55 -27.93 18.43
CA VAL A 37 3.51 -26.82 18.47
C VAL A 37 2.83 -25.54 17.98
N ASP A 38 3.06 -24.40 18.65
CA ASP A 38 2.47 -23.13 18.25
C ASP A 38 3.31 -22.41 17.17
N PHE A 39 2.74 -22.27 15.97
CA PHE A 39 3.37 -21.61 14.82
C PHE A 39 2.74 -20.26 14.48
N THR A 40 1.74 -19.82 15.26
CA THR A 40 0.98 -18.58 15.00
C THR A 40 1.87 -17.35 14.88
N LEU A 41 2.96 -17.29 15.65
CA LEU A 41 3.91 -16.17 15.65
C LEU A 41 5.11 -16.35 14.71
N MET A 42 5.19 -17.46 13.98
CA MET A 42 6.35 -17.75 13.11
C MET A 42 6.20 -17.14 11.72
N THR A 43 7.31 -16.58 11.22
CA THR A 43 7.40 -16.06 9.84
C THR A 43 7.57 -17.19 8.83
N ASP A 44 7.27 -16.93 7.55
CA ASP A 44 7.47 -17.90 6.45
C ASP A 44 8.88 -18.52 6.44
N ALA A 45 9.92 -17.73 6.74
CA ALA A 45 11.28 -18.24 6.77
C ALA A 45 11.56 -19.13 7.98
N ALA A 46 11.02 -18.78 9.15
CA ALA A 46 11.11 -19.61 10.34
C ALA A 46 10.35 -20.93 10.15
N LEU A 47 9.16 -20.89 9.53
CA LEU A 47 8.39 -22.07 9.15
C LEU A 47 9.18 -22.97 8.19
N LEU A 48 9.79 -22.39 7.16
CA LEU A 48 10.62 -23.13 6.20
C LEU A 48 11.84 -23.77 6.86
N ASP A 49 12.52 -23.09 7.78
CA ASP A 49 13.67 -23.64 8.51
C ASP A 49 13.24 -24.74 9.48
N TYR A 50 12.11 -24.56 10.18
CA TYR A 50 11.55 -25.56 11.07
C TYR A 50 11.18 -26.84 10.31
N PHE A 51 10.40 -26.74 9.24
CA PHE A 51 9.98 -27.90 8.44
C PHE A 51 11.10 -28.49 7.57
N ALA A 52 12.22 -27.79 7.41
CA ALA A 52 13.43 -28.38 6.83
C ALA A 52 14.16 -29.33 7.81
N LYS A 53 13.99 -29.12 9.12
CA LYS A 53 14.64 -29.89 10.20
C LYS A 53 13.70 -30.89 10.87
N ALA A 54 12.40 -30.58 10.91
CA ALA A 54 11.39 -31.39 11.58
C ALA A 54 10.97 -32.62 10.75
N SER A 55 10.47 -33.65 11.45
CA SER A 55 9.90 -34.85 10.84
C SER A 55 8.53 -34.58 10.22
N SER A 56 8.12 -35.40 9.25
CA SER A 56 6.92 -35.22 8.40
C SER A 56 5.56 -35.31 9.12
N HIS A 57 5.52 -35.46 10.44
CA HIS A 57 4.29 -35.75 11.20
C HIS A 57 4.07 -34.82 12.42
N THR A 58 4.61 -33.60 12.38
CA THR A 58 4.37 -32.61 13.45
C THR A 58 2.92 -32.10 13.43
N CYS A 59 2.31 -32.00 14.61
CA CYS A 59 1.02 -31.31 14.80
C CYS A 59 1.29 -29.87 15.19
N GLY A 60 0.54 -28.92 14.63
CA GLY A 60 0.78 -27.51 14.90
C GLY A 60 -0.47 -26.65 14.86
N ARG A 61 -0.36 -25.50 15.52
CA ARG A 61 -1.37 -24.43 15.58
C ARG A 61 -0.95 -23.30 14.64
N PHE A 62 -1.82 -22.95 13.69
CA PHE A 62 -1.57 -21.97 12.64
C PHE A 62 -2.72 -20.99 12.52
N PHE A 63 -2.43 -19.78 12.04
CA PHE A 63 -3.45 -18.90 11.51
C PHE A 63 -3.91 -19.35 10.13
N ASN A 64 -5.16 -19.05 9.78
CA ASN A 64 -5.74 -19.37 8.49
C ASN A 64 -4.94 -18.79 7.31
N ASP A 65 -4.39 -17.60 7.49
CA ASP A 65 -3.58 -16.92 6.48
C ASP A 65 -2.23 -17.61 6.24
N GLN A 66 -1.73 -18.43 7.17
CA GLN A 66 -0.50 -19.22 7.01
C GLN A 66 -0.73 -20.51 6.19
N LEU A 67 -1.98 -20.97 6.08
CA LEU A 67 -2.34 -22.24 5.44
C LEU A 67 -2.67 -22.06 3.95
N ASN A 68 -2.55 -23.14 3.17
CA ASN A 68 -2.95 -23.23 1.76
C ASN A 68 -2.33 -22.16 0.83
N ARG A 69 -1.25 -21.50 1.26
CA ARG A 69 -0.50 -20.52 0.48
C ARG A 69 0.95 -20.91 0.30
N ASP A 70 1.57 -20.35 -0.73
CA ASP A 70 2.98 -20.58 -0.98
C ASP A 70 3.83 -19.78 0.01
N LEU A 71 4.66 -20.49 0.78
CA LEU A 71 5.64 -19.87 1.65
C LEU A 71 6.74 -19.20 0.81
N LYS A 72 7.08 -17.96 1.16
CA LYS A 72 8.13 -17.21 0.49
C LYS A 72 9.39 -17.26 1.35
N PRO A 73 10.52 -17.79 0.86
CA PRO A 73 11.78 -17.58 1.55
C PRO A 73 12.03 -16.06 1.57
N THR A 74 12.06 -15.45 2.76
CA THR A 74 12.55 -14.08 2.87
C THR A 74 14.04 -14.13 2.53
N ALA A 75 14.35 -13.82 1.27
CA ALA A 75 15.73 -13.61 0.87
C ALA A 75 16.22 -12.40 1.66
N ILE A 76 16.94 -12.65 2.76
CA ILE A 76 17.73 -11.63 3.44
C ILE A 76 18.76 -11.20 2.39
N LYS A 77 18.44 -10.14 1.65
CA LYS A 77 19.41 -9.47 0.80
C LYS A 77 20.46 -8.96 1.77
N LYS A 78 21.58 -9.70 1.90
CA LYS A 78 22.76 -9.21 2.59
C LYS A 78 23.17 -7.92 1.87
N ARG A 79 22.71 -6.78 2.40
CA ARG A 79 23.18 -5.46 2.00
C ARG A 79 24.59 -5.31 2.57
N TYR A 80 25.53 -6.10 2.06
CA TYR A 80 26.94 -5.76 2.12
C TYR A 80 27.14 -4.62 1.13
N ALA A 81 26.74 -3.43 1.55
CA ALA A 81 27.01 -2.22 0.81
C ALA A 81 28.36 -1.71 1.32
N TRP A 82 29.40 -1.86 0.50
CA TRP A 82 30.67 -1.13 0.63
C TRP A 82 30.44 0.33 1.07
N ALA A 83 29.33 0.94 0.66
CA ALA A 83 28.86 2.24 1.14
C ALA A 83 28.88 2.42 2.67
N TYR A 84 28.56 1.42 3.48
CA TYR A 84 28.61 1.53 4.95
C TYR A 84 30.04 1.57 5.49
N VAL A 85 30.98 0.86 4.87
CA VAL A 85 32.42 0.95 5.22
C VAL A 85 32.94 2.35 4.90
N TRP A 86 32.53 2.94 3.78
CA TRP A 86 32.92 4.30 3.41
C TRP A 86 32.39 5.35 4.39
N ASN A 87 31.18 5.18 4.91
CA ASN A 87 30.62 6.07 5.93
C ASN A 87 31.38 5.99 7.27
N ILE A 88 31.83 4.79 7.69
CA ILE A 88 32.63 4.62 8.92
C ILE A 88 34.03 5.24 8.76
N VAL A 89 34.66 5.09 7.59
CA VAL A 89 35.94 5.72 7.28
C VAL A 89 35.83 7.26 7.22
N LEU A 90 34.72 7.80 6.70
CA LEU A 90 34.49 9.25 6.68
C LEU A 90 34.23 9.84 8.08
N ALA A 91 33.48 9.12 8.92
CA ALA A 91 33.17 9.56 10.28
C ALA A 91 34.41 9.60 11.19
N THR A 92 35.37 8.69 10.97
CA THR A 92 36.63 8.67 11.74
C THR A 92 37.59 9.79 11.33
N PHE A 93 37.48 10.32 10.11
CA PHE A 93 38.28 11.46 9.64
C PHE A 93 37.76 12.83 10.13
N LEU A 94 36.52 12.90 10.64
CA LEU A 94 35.88 14.13 11.14
C LEU A 94 36.07 14.37 12.65
N VAL A 95 36.80 13.51 13.37
CA VAL A 95 37.13 13.73 14.78
C VAL A 95 38.42 14.58 14.87
N THR A 96 38.32 15.84 14.46
CA THR A 96 39.30 16.86 14.86
C THR A 96 38.85 17.45 16.19
N LYS A 97 39.76 17.59 17.16
CA LYS A 97 39.47 18.28 18.43
C LYS A 97 39.00 19.71 18.14
N THR A 98 37.70 19.95 18.22
CA THR A 98 37.14 21.30 18.25
C THR A 98 37.25 21.81 19.69
N ASP A 99 38.12 22.80 19.91
CA ASP A 99 38.09 23.58 21.13
C ASP A 99 36.74 24.30 21.23
N ALA A 100 35.99 24.00 22.28
CA ALA A 100 34.70 24.59 22.55
C ALA A 100 34.88 26.09 22.80
N GLN A 101 34.50 26.93 21.83
CA GLN A 101 34.33 28.35 22.10
C GLN A 101 33.10 28.52 23.00
N VAL A 102 33.37 28.89 24.25
CA VAL A 102 32.36 29.34 25.20
C VAL A 102 31.77 30.65 24.68
N VAL A 103 30.73 30.55 23.86
CA VAL A 103 29.92 31.71 23.48
C VAL A 103 29.10 32.10 24.72
N LYS A 104 29.54 33.15 25.43
CA LYS A 104 28.71 33.80 26.46
C LYS A 104 27.40 34.25 25.80
N LYS A 105 26.31 33.56 26.14
CA LYS A 105 24.94 33.96 25.78
C LYS A 105 24.69 35.35 26.38
N LYS A 106 24.67 36.39 25.54
CA LYS A 106 24.10 37.69 25.93
C LYS A 106 22.60 37.51 26.04
N THR A 107 22.08 37.72 27.24
CA THR A 107 20.65 37.85 27.52
C THR A 107 20.10 38.97 26.62
N PRO A 108 19.06 38.73 25.80
CA PRO A 108 18.40 39.80 25.09
C PRO A 108 17.63 40.65 26.09
N GLU A 109 17.97 41.92 26.17
CA GLU A 109 17.19 42.95 26.85
C GLU A 109 15.92 43.19 26.03
N VAL A 110 14.77 42.89 26.62
CA VAL A 110 13.46 43.07 26.01
C VAL A 110 13.07 44.54 26.17
N LEU A 111 13.10 45.29 25.07
CA LEU A 111 12.48 46.62 24.99
C LEU A 111 10.96 46.43 24.88
N LEU A 112 10.23 46.88 25.91
CA LEU A 112 8.78 47.02 25.88
C LEU A 112 8.40 48.14 24.91
N PRO A 113 7.51 47.93 23.93
CA PRO A 113 6.94 49.03 23.16
C PRO A 113 5.89 49.78 23.99
N ASP A 114 5.99 51.11 23.96
CA ASP A 114 5.04 52.03 24.58
C ASP A 114 3.61 51.81 24.08
N LYS A 115 2.67 51.92 25.02
CA LYS A 115 1.24 51.82 24.80
C LYS A 115 0.77 52.95 23.87
N ALA A 116 0.19 52.57 22.73
CA ALA A 116 -0.64 53.50 21.95
C ALA A 116 -2.02 53.65 22.63
N PRO A 117 -2.62 54.86 22.66
CA PRO A 117 -3.97 55.06 23.17
C PRO A 117 -4.98 54.48 22.16
N ILE A 118 -5.80 53.55 22.65
CA ILE A 118 -6.90 52.94 21.90
C ILE A 118 -8.12 53.85 22.09
N THR A 119 -8.61 54.42 21.00
CA THR A 119 -9.85 55.22 20.96
C THR A 119 -11.04 54.33 21.26
N GLN A 120 -11.88 54.76 22.21
CA GLN A 120 -13.14 54.09 22.58
C GLN A 120 -14.14 54.18 21.42
N GLY A 121 -14.51 53.03 20.87
CA GLY A 121 -15.75 52.83 20.11
C GLY A 121 -16.67 51.92 20.92
N GLU A 122 -17.96 52.29 21.02
CA GLU A 122 -19.00 51.51 21.69
C GLU A 122 -19.02 50.05 21.25
N ILE A 123 -18.94 49.13 22.20
CA ILE A 123 -19.13 47.70 22.00
C ILE A 123 -20.49 47.35 22.59
N GLY A 124 -21.47 47.07 21.72
CA GLY A 124 -22.70 46.42 22.12
C GLY A 124 -22.37 45.04 22.69
N THR A 125 -22.79 44.78 23.93
CA THR A 125 -22.60 43.50 24.59
C THR A 125 -23.52 42.46 23.94
N VAL A 126 -22.96 41.60 23.08
CA VAL A 126 -23.60 40.34 22.73
C VAL A 126 -23.25 39.35 23.84
N GLU A 127 -24.23 38.94 24.63
CA GLU A 127 -24.08 37.84 25.58
C GLU A 127 -23.81 36.54 24.82
N ILE A 128 -22.56 36.11 24.75
CA ILE A 128 -22.19 34.79 24.25
C ILE A 128 -22.44 33.79 25.38
N LYS A 129 -23.52 33.03 25.27
CA LYS A 129 -23.80 31.91 26.18
C LYS A 129 -22.76 30.81 25.92
N LEU A 130 -21.67 30.79 26.71
CA LEU A 130 -20.64 29.76 26.56
C LEU A 130 -21.24 28.37 26.87
N PRO A 131 -21.02 27.36 26.01
CA PRO A 131 -21.39 25.98 26.33
C PRO A 131 -20.57 25.54 27.56
N LYS A 132 -21.25 24.95 28.54
CA LYS A 132 -20.60 24.35 29.70
C LYS A 132 -19.88 23.08 29.23
N THR A 133 -18.56 23.11 29.20
CA THR A 133 -17.73 21.96 28.86
C THR A 133 -17.13 21.36 30.13
N ARG A 134 -17.15 20.04 30.25
CA ARG A 134 -16.57 19.26 31.34
C ARG A 134 -15.43 18.38 30.83
N GLU A 135 -14.34 18.32 31.58
CA GLU A 135 -13.20 17.47 31.25
C GLU A 135 -13.45 16.05 31.82
N LEU A 136 -13.40 15.06 30.94
CA LEU A 136 -13.47 13.64 31.27
C LEU A 136 -12.05 13.05 31.23
N LYS A 137 -11.63 12.40 32.33
CA LYS A 137 -10.34 11.68 32.43
C LYS A 137 -10.57 10.24 32.84
N GLY A 138 -9.80 9.35 32.22
CA GLY A 138 -9.87 7.93 32.53
C GLY A 138 -8.65 7.15 32.06
N VAL A 139 -8.65 5.86 32.37
CA VAL A 139 -7.60 4.91 31.99
C VAL A 139 -8.23 3.64 31.40
N VAL A 140 -7.66 3.15 30.31
CA VAL A 140 -8.08 1.92 29.63
C VAL A 140 -7.12 0.78 29.99
N PHE A 141 -7.67 -0.34 30.48
CA PHE A 141 -6.93 -1.53 30.91
C PHE A 141 -7.37 -2.78 30.15
N ASP A 142 -6.48 -3.76 30.05
CA ASP A 142 -6.80 -5.12 29.62
C ASP A 142 -7.30 -5.99 30.80
N SER A 143 -8.47 -6.61 30.65
CA SER A 143 -9.05 -7.54 31.65
C SER A 143 -8.34 -8.90 31.70
N SER A 144 -7.65 -9.29 30.63
CA SER A 144 -7.36 -10.69 30.30
C SER A 144 -6.02 -11.18 30.84
N ILE A 145 -4.98 -10.33 30.88
CA ILE A 145 -3.61 -10.83 31.07
C ILE A 145 -2.74 -10.11 32.10
N THR A 146 -2.97 -8.85 32.51
CA THR A 146 -2.12 -8.23 33.58
C THR A 146 -2.60 -6.88 34.17
N ARG A 147 -3.83 -6.40 33.88
CA ARG A 147 -4.20 -4.98 34.10
C ARG A 147 -3.20 -4.01 33.45
N HIS A 148 -2.61 -4.39 32.32
CA HIS A 148 -1.73 -3.49 31.58
C HIS A 148 -2.55 -2.34 30.99
N PRO A 149 -2.05 -1.10 31.07
CA PRO A 149 -2.68 0.02 30.38
C PRO A 149 -2.58 -0.14 28.87
N LEU A 150 -3.66 0.14 28.17
CA LEU A 150 -3.73 0.04 26.71
C LEU A 150 -3.45 1.40 26.08
N ALA A 151 -2.27 1.52 25.46
CA ALA A 151 -1.88 2.69 24.69
C ALA A 151 -2.44 2.63 23.26
N GLY A 152 -2.94 3.76 22.75
CA GLY A 152 -3.48 3.83 21.39
C GLY A 152 -4.90 3.31 21.22
N ALA A 153 -5.65 3.11 22.31
CA ALA A 153 -7.09 2.84 22.26
C ALA A 153 -7.83 4.07 21.73
N SER A 154 -8.80 3.86 20.83
CA SER A 154 -9.64 4.92 20.29
C SER A 154 -10.89 5.06 21.15
N ILE A 155 -11.09 6.26 21.71
CA ILE A 155 -12.24 6.61 22.55
C ILE A 155 -13.05 7.67 21.79
N SER A 156 -14.31 7.38 21.47
CA SER A 156 -15.20 8.29 20.76
C SER A 156 -16.56 8.39 21.43
N VAL A 157 -17.16 9.57 21.41
CA VAL A 157 -18.56 9.75 21.84
C VAL A 157 -19.48 9.20 20.75
N LYS A 158 -20.45 8.40 21.13
CA LYS A 158 -21.46 7.84 20.23
C LYS A 158 -22.22 8.96 19.51
N ASP A 159 -22.34 8.83 18.20
CA ASP A 159 -23.01 9.78 17.30
C ASP A 159 -22.40 11.20 17.26
N GLN A 160 -21.18 11.39 17.76
CA GLN A 160 -20.44 12.66 17.68
C GLN A 160 -19.05 12.45 17.06
N SER A 161 -18.54 13.46 16.35
CA SER A 161 -17.16 13.47 15.83
C SER A 161 -16.14 13.90 16.90
N ILE A 162 -16.44 13.64 18.17
CA ILE A 162 -15.62 14.00 19.33
C ILE A 162 -14.98 12.73 19.87
N GLY A 163 -13.65 12.68 19.87
CA GLY A 163 -12.90 11.52 20.32
C GLY A 163 -11.45 11.85 20.63
N THR A 164 -10.79 10.93 21.31
CA THR A 164 -9.39 11.02 21.73
C THR A 164 -8.76 9.64 21.67
N VAL A 165 -7.43 9.59 21.80
CA VAL A 165 -6.65 8.36 21.80
C VAL A 165 -5.90 8.25 23.13
N SER A 166 -5.82 7.05 23.70
CA SER A 166 -5.08 6.84 24.95
C SER A 166 -3.57 6.97 24.76
N ASP A 167 -2.89 7.53 25.78
CA ASP A 167 -1.44 7.73 25.82
C ASP A 167 -0.66 6.43 26.09
N SER A 168 0.68 6.52 26.20
CA SER A 168 1.55 5.36 26.50
C SER A 168 1.27 4.67 27.84
N LEU A 169 0.57 5.34 28.75
CA LEU A 169 0.16 4.85 30.06
C LEU A 169 -1.34 4.53 30.11
N GLY A 170 -2.02 4.50 28.95
CA GLY A 170 -3.44 4.18 28.82
C GLY A 170 -4.39 5.27 29.30
N ASN A 171 -3.89 6.47 29.66
CA ASN A 171 -4.72 7.59 30.09
C ASN A 171 -5.33 8.28 28.87
N PHE A 172 -6.54 8.80 29.04
CA PHE A 172 -7.19 9.64 28.05
C PHE A 172 -7.88 10.84 28.71
N GLY A 173 -7.97 11.93 27.95
CA GLY A 173 -8.67 13.16 28.33
C GLY A 173 -9.57 13.61 27.19
N LEU A 174 -10.83 13.94 27.49
CA LEU A 174 -11.81 14.39 26.51
C LEU A 174 -12.67 15.53 27.06
N MET A 175 -12.92 16.56 26.26
CA MET A 175 -13.83 17.65 26.63
C MET A 175 -15.22 17.36 26.09
N ILE A 176 -16.22 17.34 26.97
CA ILE A 176 -17.61 16.96 26.66
C ILE A 176 -18.56 18.07 27.11
N GLU A 177 -19.65 18.30 26.38
CA GLU A 177 -20.69 19.26 26.75
C GLU A 177 -21.60 18.71 27.87
N ASP A 178 -21.80 19.48 28.94
CA ASP A 178 -22.29 19.08 30.27
C ASP A 178 -23.82 18.85 30.37
N ASP A 179 -24.50 18.41 29.31
CA ASP A 179 -25.98 18.42 29.29
C ASP A 179 -26.69 17.07 29.07
N ARG A 180 -25.98 15.92 28.92
CA ARG A 180 -26.61 14.60 28.73
C ARG A 180 -25.77 13.43 29.28
N PRO A 181 -26.39 12.28 29.59
CA PRO A 181 -25.65 11.02 29.67
C PRO A 181 -24.96 10.74 28.34
N VAL A 182 -23.67 10.39 28.39
CA VAL A 182 -22.83 10.23 27.20
C VAL A 182 -22.37 8.79 27.07
N ASP A 183 -22.69 8.15 25.95
CA ASP A 183 -22.17 6.83 25.59
C ASP A 183 -20.79 6.98 24.94
N LEU A 184 -19.76 6.43 25.58
CA LEU A 184 -18.41 6.32 25.03
C LEU A 184 -18.25 4.96 24.36
N ILE A 185 -17.75 4.97 23.13
CA ILE A 185 -17.36 3.79 22.38
C ILE A 185 -15.83 3.70 22.43
N ILE A 186 -15.32 2.61 23.00
CA ILE A 186 -13.89 2.32 23.10
C ILE A 186 -13.57 1.13 22.21
N SER A 187 -12.64 1.33 21.28
CA SER A 187 -12.17 0.31 20.35
C SER A 187 -10.65 0.25 20.31
N TYR A 188 -10.12 -0.98 20.22
CA TYR A 188 -8.69 -1.23 20.11
C TYR A 188 -8.45 -2.53 19.32
N ILE A 189 -7.35 -2.58 18.58
CA ILE A 189 -7.05 -3.70 17.67
C ILE A 189 -6.89 -4.99 18.48
N GLY A 190 -7.69 -6.01 18.16
CA GLY A 190 -7.68 -7.31 18.85
C GLY A 190 -8.57 -7.39 20.10
N TYR A 191 -9.37 -6.37 20.38
CA TYR A 191 -10.29 -6.33 21.53
C TYR A 191 -11.74 -6.10 21.07
N THR A 192 -12.69 -6.62 21.85
CA THR A 192 -14.12 -6.43 21.57
C THR A 192 -14.53 -5.00 21.93
N THR A 193 -15.15 -4.27 21.00
CA THR A 193 -15.58 -2.88 21.23
C THR A 193 -16.52 -2.80 22.43
N GLN A 194 -16.26 -1.87 23.34
CA GLN A 194 -17.09 -1.66 24.53
C GLN A 194 -17.77 -0.31 24.50
N THR A 195 -19.01 -0.29 24.98
CA THR A 195 -19.79 0.94 25.18
C THR A 195 -19.92 1.20 26.68
N VAL A 196 -19.49 2.39 27.13
CA VAL A 196 -19.54 2.82 28.52
C VAL A 196 -20.39 4.08 28.60
N THR A 197 -21.52 4.01 29.30
CA THR A 197 -22.40 5.17 29.55
C THR A 197 -21.90 5.96 30.76
N ILE A 198 -21.65 7.25 30.58
CA ILE A 198 -21.22 8.19 31.63
C ILE A 198 -22.38 9.11 31.99
N ASP A 199 -22.89 8.93 33.21
CA ASP A 199 -23.95 9.76 33.78
C ASP A 199 -23.39 10.84 34.73
N GLY A 200 -24.24 11.81 35.11
CA GLY A 200 -23.89 12.88 36.05
C GLY A 200 -23.45 12.41 37.45
N SER A 201 -23.74 11.16 37.82
CA SER A 201 -23.35 10.50 39.08
C SER A 201 -21.98 9.80 39.03
N THR A 202 -21.41 9.60 37.84
CA THR A 202 -20.13 8.91 37.65
C THR A 202 -18.96 9.83 37.99
N ASN A 203 -17.82 9.32 38.45
CA ASN A 203 -16.64 10.17 38.67
C ASN A 203 -15.95 10.47 37.33
N TRP A 204 -16.20 11.66 36.78
CA TRP A 204 -15.69 12.13 35.49
C TRP A 204 -14.15 12.23 35.41
N THR A 205 -13.45 12.19 36.54
CA THR A 205 -11.99 12.32 36.60
C THR A 205 -11.25 10.98 36.75
N ASN A 206 -11.97 9.87 36.94
CA ASN A 206 -11.36 8.55 37.18
C ASN A 206 -12.21 7.43 36.59
N VAL A 207 -12.48 7.51 35.29
CA VAL A 207 -13.19 6.44 34.56
C VAL A 207 -12.23 5.29 34.27
N LYS A 208 -12.59 4.06 34.68
CA LYS A 208 -11.81 2.86 34.39
C LYS A 208 -12.54 1.99 33.39
N VAL A 209 -11.91 1.73 32.25
CA VAL A 209 -12.48 0.90 31.18
C VAL A 209 -11.67 -0.40 31.08
N ASN A 210 -12.34 -1.55 31.13
CA ASN A 210 -11.70 -2.86 31.10
C ASN A 210 -12.01 -3.57 29.79
N MET A 211 -11.07 -3.56 28.85
CA MET A 211 -11.23 -4.19 27.55
C MET A 211 -10.99 -5.70 27.62
N SER A 212 -11.87 -6.47 26.99
CA SER A 212 -11.73 -7.93 26.85
C SER A 212 -11.14 -8.27 25.49
N ALA A 213 -10.11 -9.12 25.48
CA ALA A 213 -9.52 -9.62 24.24
C ALA A 213 -10.62 -10.26 23.38
N SER A 214 -10.63 -9.93 22.10
CA SER A 214 -11.54 -10.57 21.16
C SER A 214 -11.05 -12.00 20.95
N ASP A 215 -11.92 -12.98 21.14
CA ASP A 215 -11.62 -14.37 20.77
C ASP A 215 -11.51 -14.45 19.24
N ILE A 216 -10.31 -14.21 18.71
CA ILE A 216 -9.96 -14.49 17.31
C ILE A 216 -9.79 -16.02 17.15
N SER A 217 -10.68 -16.81 17.75
CA SER A 217 -10.69 -18.27 17.65
C SER A 217 -11.13 -18.74 16.26
N ASP A 218 -11.91 -17.92 15.54
CA ASP A 218 -12.47 -18.27 14.23
C ASP A 218 -11.43 -18.41 13.10
N HIS A 219 -10.17 -18.06 13.35
CA HIS A 219 -9.10 -18.09 12.34
C HIS A 219 -7.87 -18.89 12.75
N ILE A 220 -7.94 -19.67 13.84
CA ILE A 220 -6.81 -20.48 14.31
C ILE A 220 -7.15 -21.95 14.17
N PHE A 221 -6.34 -22.67 13.38
CA PHE A 221 -6.50 -24.09 13.13
C PHE A 221 -5.36 -24.86 13.80
N SER A 222 -5.70 -25.88 14.58
CA SER A 222 -4.74 -26.84 15.14
C SER A 222 -4.90 -28.17 14.43
N GLY A 223 -3.82 -28.87 14.10
CA GLY A 223 -3.94 -30.20 13.49
C GLY A 223 -2.65 -30.75 12.90
N GLY A 224 -2.74 -31.98 12.39
CA GLY A 224 -1.63 -32.65 11.74
C GLY A 224 -1.20 -31.91 10.47
N VAL A 225 0.07 -31.54 10.39
CA VAL A 225 0.58 -30.75 9.26
C VAL A 225 1.04 -31.65 8.13
N VAL A 226 0.59 -31.34 6.92
CA VAL A 226 1.08 -31.93 5.68
C VAL A 226 1.78 -30.84 4.86
N VAL A 227 3.07 -31.04 4.62
CA VAL A 227 3.87 -30.14 3.78
C VAL A 227 3.84 -30.63 2.33
N VAL A 228 3.22 -29.84 1.45
CA VAL A 228 3.11 -30.15 0.02
C VAL A 228 4.12 -29.33 -0.77
N ALA A 229 5.10 -30.01 -1.36
CA ALA A 229 6.07 -29.38 -2.26
C ALA A 229 5.74 -29.68 -3.73
N TYR A 230 5.59 -28.64 -4.56
CA TYR A 230 5.28 -28.82 -5.99
C TYR A 230 6.04 -27.84 -6.90
N LYS A 231 6.15 -28.19 -8.19
CA LYS A 231 6.77 -27.35 -9.22
C LYS A 231 5.72 -26.36 -9.75
N LYS A 232 5.96 -25.06 -9.59
CA LYS A 232 5.08 -24.05 -10.20
C LYS A 232 5.13 -24.12 -11.73
N PRO A 233 3.99 -24.16 -12.43
CA PRO A 233 3.98 -24.00 -13.88
C PRO A 233 4.51 -22.60 -14.22
N LYS A 234 5.41 -22.50 -15.21
CA LYS A 234 5.83 -21.20 -15.74
C LYS A 234 4.61 -20.56 -16.40
N LYS A 235 4.00 -19.54 -15.77
CA LYS A 235 3.05 -18.68 -16.47
C LYS A 235 3.82 -18.04 -17.63
N LYS A 236 3.52 -18.45 -18.87
CA LYS A 236 3.89 -17.68 -20.06
C LYS A 236 3.08 -16.39 -19.95
N ILE A 237 3.72 -15.33 -19.47
CA ILE A 237 3.15 -14.00 -19.58
C ILE A 237 3.18 -13.68 -21.08
N VAL A 238 2.05 -13.89 -21.75
CA VAL A 238 1.84 -13.43 -23.12
C VAL A 238 1.62 -11.92 -23.02
N ASN A 239 2.71 -11.17 -22.82
CA ASN A 239 2.70 -9.72 -22.98
C ASN A 239 2.66 -9.39 -24.49
N ASP A 240 1.56 -9.76 -25.17
CA ASP A 240 1.35 -9.48 -26.60
C ASP A 240 0.76 -8.09 -26.87
N TRP A 241 0.49 -7.31 -25.82
CA TRP A 241 0.25 -5.87 -25.95
C TRP A 241 1.43 -5.07 -25.40
N LYS A 242 2.59 -5.25 -26.04
CA LYS A 242 3.53 -4.13 -26.10
C LYS A 242 2.94 -3.17 -27.15
N PRO A 243 2.47 -1.96 -26.79
CA PRO A 243 2.15 -0.97 -27.80
C PRO A 243 3.39 -0.88 -28.69
N ALA A 244 3.22 -1.10 -29.99
CA ALA A 244 4.31 -0.96 -30.93
C ALA A 244 4.92 0.41 -30.67
N VAL A 245 6.14 0.43 -30.10
CA VAL A 245 6.89 1.65 -29.89
C VAL A 245 6.78 2.42 -31.20
N LEU A 246 6.33 3.67 -31.17
CA LEU A 246 6.31 4.57 -32.33
C LEU A 246 7.75 4.71 -32.81
N LYS A 247 8.22 3.73 -33.56
CA LYS A 247 9.53 3.73 -34.18
C LYS A 247 9.49 4.82 -35.23
N LYS A 248 10.60 5.54 -35.37
CA LYS A 248 10.80 6.63 -36.34
C LYS A 248 10.89 6.09 -37.79
N ASP A 249 10.11 5.06 -38.11
CA ASP A 249 10.14 4.29 -39.35
C ASP A 249 9.42 5.04 -40.48
N ILE A 250 8.70 6.12 -40.15
CA ILE A 250 8.00 6.95 -41.14
C ILE A 250 8.30 8.43 -40.84
N LYS A 251 8.93 9.11 -41.81
CA LYS A 251 9.11 10.57 -41.78
C LYS A 251 8.26 11.19 -42.88
N ILE A 252 7.44 12.18 -42.52
CA ILE A 252 6.47 12.81 -43.43
C ILE A 252 6.82 14.28 -43.64
N TYR A 253 6.83 14.71 -44.90
CA TYR A 253 7.02 16.09 -45.30
C TYR A 253 6.25 16.42 -46.59
N PRO A 254 5.59 17.60 -46.71
CA PRO A 254 5.34 18.57 -45.65
C PRO A 254 4.28 18.07 -44.65
N ASN A 255 4.41 18.45 -43.38
CA ASN A 255 3.41 18.20 -42.34
C ASN A 255 3.36 19.42 -41.40
N PRO A 256 2.33 20.29 -41.47
CA PRO A 256 1.06 20.12 -42.17
C PRO A 256 1.13 20.18 -43.70
N VAL A 257 0.20 19.51 -44.39
CA VAL A 257 0.02 19.55 -45.85
C VAL A 257 -1.27 20.28 -46.22
N VAL A 258 -1.22 21.11 -47.27
CA VAL A 258 -2.41 21.78 -47.81
C VAL A 258 -3.28 20.77 -48.57
N LYS A 259 -4.60 20.84 -48.40
CA LYS A 259 -5.57 20.03 -49.16
C LYS A 259 -5.32 20.09 -50.67
N GLY A 260 -5.31 18.92 -51.32
CA GLY A 260 -5.06 18.79 -52.76
C GLY A 260 -3.59 18.65 -53.16
N ASN A 261 -2.65 18.89 -52.23
CA ASN A 261 -1.22 18.68 -52.47
C ASN A 261 -0.78 17.25 -52.13
N THR A 262 0.46 16.93 -52.46
CA THR A 262 1.04 15.60 -52.18
C THR A 262 1.92 15.61 -50.94
N VAL A 263 1.85 14.54 -50.16
CA VAL A 263 2.69 14.27 -48.99
C VAL A 263 3.79 13.28 -49.38
N ARG A 264 5.05 13.56 -49.02
CA ARG A 264 6.15 12.60 -49.15
C ARG A 264 6.38 11.88 -47.83
N ALA A 265 6.23 10.55 -47.85
CA ALA A 265 6.52 9.67 -46.73
C ALA A 265 7.81 8.88 -47.02
N ASN A 266 8.87 9.14 -46.25
CA ASN A 266 10.08 8.33 -46.26
C ASN A 266 9.86 7.15 -45.30
N LEU A 267 9.80 5.95 -45.85
CA LEU A 267 9.50 4.70 -45.14
C LEU A 267 10.80 3.92 -44.91
N SER A 268 11.05 3.47 -43.68
CA SER A 268 12.14 2.56 -43.29
C SER A 268 11.53 1.29 -42.68
N LEU A 269 11.14 0.34 -43.53
CA LEU A 269 10.44 -0.89 -43.14
C LEU A 269 11.41 -2.07 -42.96
N LYS A 270 11.01 -3.06 -42.17
CA LYS A 270 11.88 -4.23 -41.84
C LYS A 270 12.27 -5.09 -43.05
N GLN A 271 11.40 -5.19 -44.06
CA GLN A 271 11.59 -6.06 -45.22
C GLN A 271 11.07 -5.38 -46.49
N ALA A 272 11.64 -5.77 -47.63
CA ALA A 272 11.08 -5.46 -48.94
C ALA A 272 9.85 -6.34 -49.21
N GLY A 273 8.93 -5.90 -50.06
CA GLY A 273 7.74 -6.66 -50.42
C GLY A 273 6.47 -5.80 -50.50
N GLU A 274 5.33 -6.49 -50.48
CA GLU A 274 4.02 -5.86 -50.62
C GLU A 274 3.50 -5.30 -49.30
N TYR A 275 3.05 -4.06 -49.33
CA TYR A 275 2.44 -3.36 -48.22
C TYR A 275 1.12 -2.71 -48.64
N LYS A 276 0.21 -2.57 -47.68
CA LYS A 276 -1.03 -1.82 -47.81
C LYS A 276 -0.90 -0.54 -46.97
N LEU A 277 -1.01 0.61 -47.62
CA LEU A 277 -1.11 1.91 -46.98
C LEU A 277 -2.56 2.34 -46.91
N GLU A 278 -2.98 2.77 -45.73
CA GLU A 278 -4.33 3.26 -45.44
C GLU A 278 -4.21 4.62 -44.77
N LEU A 279 -4.96 5.61 -45.26
CA LEU A 279 -5.10 6.89 -44.59
C LEU A 279 -6.48 6.95 -43.93
N MET A 280 -6.52 7.16 -42.62
CA MET A 280 -7.75 7.15 -41.82
C MET A 280 -7.96 8.50 -41.13
N ASN A 281 -9.22 8.89 -40.93
CA ASN A 281 -9.53 10.00 -40.03
C ASN A 281 -9.43 9.57 -38.55
N MET A 282 -9.64 10.51 -37.62
CA MET A 282 -9.62 10.20 -36.17
C MET A 282 -10.79 9.32 -35.72
N GLN A 283 -11.86 9.22 -36.52
CA GLN A 283 -12.98 8.30 -36.31
C GLN A 283 -12.69 6.87 -36.78
N GLY A 284 -11.53 6.63 -37.41
CA GLY A 284 -11.11 5.31 -37.89
C GLY A 284 -11.65 4.95 -39.29
N GLU A 285 -12.34 5.86 -39.96
CA GLU A 285 -12.81 5.66 -41.33
C GLU A 285 -11.62 5.76 -42.30
N VAL A 286 -11.50 4.78 -43.20
CA VAL A 286 -10.42 4.71 -44.19
C VAL A 286 -10.78 5.59 -45.38
N MET A 287 -10.09 6.71 -45.51
CA MET A 287 -10.27 7.72 -46.57
C MET A 287 -9.59 7.35 -47.89
N SER A 288 -8.45 6.65 -47.80
CA SER A 288 -7.68 6.25 -48.98
C SER A 288 -6.92 4.95 -48.71
N VAL A 289 -6.82 4.11 -49.72
CA VAL A 289 -6.07 2.85 -49.69
C VAL A 289 -5.16 2.80 -50.91
N GLN A 290 -3.86 2.60 -50.67
CA GLN A 290 -2.86 2.45 -51.72
C GLN A 290 -2.03 1.19 -51.49
N LYS A 291 -1.86 0.38 -52.54
CA LYS A 291 -0.91 -0.73 -52.54
C LYS A 291 0.50 -0.18 -52.74
N LEU A 292 1.45 -0.58 -51.89
CA LEU A 292 2.85 -0.17 -51.93
C LEU A 292 3.72 -1.38 -52.21
N GLN A 293 4.58 -1.25 -53.22
CA GLN A 293 5.63 -2.22 -53.53
C GLN A 293 6.96 -1.64 -53.07
N MET A 294 7.50 -2.18 -51.98
CA MET A 294 8.77 -1.75 -51.42
C MET A 294 9.88 -2.57 -52.05
N ILE A 295 10.67 -1.95 -52.93
CA ILE A 295 11.81 -2.59 -53.60
C ILE A 295 12.97 -2.74 -52.61
N THR A 296 13.16 -1.72 -51.78
CA THR A 296 14.18 -1.63 -50.74
C THR A 296 13.53 -1.50 -49.37
N LYS A 297 14.31 -1.74 -48.30
CA LYS A 297 13.84 -1.49 -46.92
C LYS A 297 13.53 -0.01 -46.68
N GLU A 298 14.23 0.88 -47.37
CA GLU A 298 14.03 2.32 -47.30
C GLU A 298 13.55 2.85 -48.64
N GLN A 299 12.37 3.47 -48.69
CA GLN A 299 11.80 4.02 -49.92
C GLN A 299 10.92 5.23 -49.61
N ALA A 300 11.00 6.25 -50.46
CA ALA A 300 10.10 7.40 -50.40
C ALA A 300 8.87 7.13 -51.25
N VAL A 301 7.69 7.39 -50.69
CA VAL A 301 6.39 7.25 -51.36
C VAL A 301 5.69 8.60 -51.33
N THR A 302 5.11 8.98 -52.46
CA THR A 302 4.26 10.17 -52.58
C THR A 302 2.80 9.77 -52.45
N ILE A 303 2.07 10.48 -51.59
CA ILE A 303 0.67 10.20 -51.26
C ILE A 303 -0.14 11.45 -51.58
N PRO A 304 -1.07 11.41 -52.54
CA PRO A 304 -1.91 12.55 -52.87
C PRO A 304 -2.94 12.80 -51.77
N THR A 305 -3.15 14.07 -51.40
CA THR A 305 -4.31 14.48 -50.60
C THR A 305 -5.42 14.99 -51.52
N GLN A 306 -6.68 14.85 -51.10
CA GLN A 306 -7.83 15.33 -51.88
C GLN A 306 -8.36 16.65 -51.30
N SER A 307 -8.85 17.53 -52.17
CA SER A 307 -9.46 18.80 -51.78
C SER A 307 -10.77 18.65 -51.00
N SER A 308 -11.45 17.52 -51.14
CA SER A 308 -12.69 17.18 -50.43
C SER A 308 -12.49 16.77 -48.96
N TRP A 309 -11.25 16.55 -48.52
CA TRP A 309 -10.98 16.12 -47.15
C TRP A 309 -11.09 17.28 -46.17
N ALA A 310 -11.68 17.00 -45.00
CA ALA A 310 -11.76 17.98 -43.93
C ALA A 310 -10.35 18.33 -43.40
N PRO A 311 -10.09 19.59 -43.01
CA PRO A 311 -8.87 19.92 -42.31
C PRO A 311 -8.83 19.20 -40.96
N GLY A 312 -7.70 18.60 -40.60
CA GLY A 312 -7.58 17.82 -39.39
C GLY A 312 -6.39 16.87 -39.35
N ILE A 313 -6.36 16.07 -38.29
CA ILE A 313 -5.34 15.03 -38.09
C ILE A 313 -5.85 13.74 -38.71
N TYR A 314 -5.01 13.14 -39.54
CA TYR A 314 -5.22 11.83 -40.15
C TYR A 314 -4.15 10.86 -39.64
N VAL A 315 -4.49 9.58 -39.59
CA VAL A 315 -3.56 8.50 -39.24
C VAL A 315 -3.26 7.70 -40.50
N MET A 316 -2.00 7.69 -40.88
CA MET A 316 -1.50 6.82 -41.94
C MET A 316 -1.03 5.51 -41.32
N ARG A 317 -1.58 4.40 -41.80
CA ARG A 317 -1.27 3.05 -41.35
C ARG A 317 -0.72 2.22 -42.50
N ILE A 318 0.38 1.53 -42.26
CA ILE A 318 1.01 0.62 -43.21
C ILE A 318 1.04 -0.78 -42.61
N THR A 319 0.51 -1.74 -43.34
CA THR A 319 0.44 -3.16 -42.96
C THR A 319 0.98 -4.05 -44.08
N ALA A 320 1.59 -5.18 -43.73
CA ALA A 320 1.98 -6.20 -44.70
C ALA A 320 1.11 -7.46 -44.53
N PRO A 321 0.69 -8.12 -45.63
CA PRO A 321 0.02 -9.40 -45.56
C PRO A 321 0.89 -10.43 -44.80
N GLY A 322 0.32 -11.07 -43.78
CA GLY A 322 1.01 -12.13 -43.02
C GLY A 322 2.03 -11.67 -41.98
N VAL A 323 2.26 -10.36 -41.80
CA VAL A 323 3.20 -9.83 -40.78
C VAL A 323 2.45 -9.10 -39.68
N LYS A 324 2.72 -9.45 -38.41
CA LYS A 324 2.13 -8.78 -37.23
C LYS A 324 2.59 -7.33 -37.00
N ASN A 325 3.50 -6.80 -37.82
CA ASN A 325 4.04 -5.45 -37.65
C ASN A 325 3.10 -4.44 -38.33
N VAL A 326 2.63 -3.45 -37.57
CA VAL A 326 1.85 -2.32 -38.07
C VAL A 326 2.68 -1.06 -37.86
N TYR A 327 2.84 -0.25 -38.91
CA TYR A 327 3.51 1.04 -38.85
C TYR A 327 2.48 2.14 -38.94
N GLN A 328 2.59 3.18 -38.10
CA GLN A 328 1.61 4.26 -38.05
C GLN A 328 2.26 5.61 -37.79
N CYS A 329 1.70 6.67 -38.38
CA CYS A 329 2.10 8.05 -38.12
C CYS A 329 0.94 9.03 -38.37
N LYS A 330 1.04 10.22 -37.78
CA LYS A 330 0.05 11.29 -37.93
C LYS A 330 0.40 12.21 -39.10
N VAL A 331 -0.61 12.57 -39.89
CA VAL A 331 -0.53 13.54 -40.98
C VAL A 331 -1.53 14.66 -40.69
N SER A 332 -1.08 15.91 -40.61
CA SER A 332 -1.95 17.06 -40.44
C SER A 332 -2.30 17.63 -41.82
N ILE A 333 -3.58 17.75 -42.12
CA ILE A 333 -4.09 18.32 -43.37
C ILE A 333 -4.77 19.66 -43.06
N GLN A 334 -4.44 20.71 -43.82
CA GLN A 334 -4.96 22.08 -43.66
C GLN A 334 -5.79 22.53 -44.87
#